data_AF-A0A5C4IU17-F1
#
_entry.id   AF-A0A5C4IU17-F1
#
_cell.length_a   1.000
_cell.length_b   1.000
_cell.length_c   1.000
_cell.angle_alpha   90.00
_cell.angle_beta   90.00
_cell.angle_gamma   90.00
#
_symmetry.space_group_name_H-M   'P 1'
#
loop_
_entity.id
_entity.type
_entity.pdbx_description
1 polymer ?
#
loop_
_entity_poly.entity_id
_entity_poly.type
_entity_poly.pdbx_seq_one_letter_code
_entity_poly.pdbx_strand_id
1 'polypeptide(L)'
;MTCRPVSPSSSSDHPVRCSDHPIDPKEGRPVVRERVHEIAKQLGLSSTMVIGQLAKIGIIVPSASSMIDADAVAKLREALGQPAGNVFSASTTDRQLGWNAGAVKPVSYPDTLANIERLKRSFSVAKEHQEALAKLGSQYVYASECNIRSFEGCFTAFVRFSGAIETGFGLTREVLFFYSPHPDLQIRTYNAARKVLRESRREITPDIMFFWSPDPRLREKLDDWSSGKFLTIPLDFTDDENPIAFISLLRDYIFARDLFYETTPVQGERFFGRRILLQNLRDDVKNQRVAGLFGLRKAGKTSVLSELSRNMSDANTIVILRDLESLPSPPDDPVPDLLRDLTADLLVELRARDLRTQPLTSLPQEYGIPDFKRAVQNVLRKLAEKDVSVVLMLDEIEYLTPSDRIDVQEGDMASVAQMLGALRSLVQENSNFTFVLSGLTSAIVESGRLYGRPNPLFSWAKAHFLAPFERAEADDLARSVGQKMGITLEEGALEALYQASGGHAFLYRHLASHVVGTLPADVFHRKMRRANVLGALEDWRLAIAGNMREMVDHVKRYYPDEAFLLDVLRDEPDLFASMARDEPLALGHLLNLGLVQRDDHAFELTPVLQLQ
;
A
#
# COMPACT_ATOMS: atom_id res chain seq x y z
N MET A 1 36.89 -55.23 19.22
CA MET A 1 36.86 -55.85 20.57
C MET A 1 35.42 -55.94 21.01
N THR A 2 35.09 -57.13 21.49
CA THR A 2 33.77 -57.72 21.80
C THR A 2 33.08 -57.12 23.02
N CYS A 3 31.74 -56.98 22.97
CA CYS A 3 30.77 -57.79 23.76
C CYS A 3 29.30 -57.38 23.47
N ARG A 4 28.45 -58.40 23.29
CA ARG A 4 26.95 -58.42 23.26
C ARG A 4 26.45 -58.96 24.65
N PRO A 5 25.15 -59.22 24.90
CA PRO A 5 23.88 -58.46 24.74
C PRO A 5 23.04 -58.49 26.06
N VAL A 6 21.77 -58.00 26.07
CA VAL A 6 20.53 -58.62 26.66
C VAL A 6 19.35 -57.60 26.66
N SER A 7 18.22 -58.01 26.08
CA SER A 7 16.86 -57.43 26.05
C SER A 7 16.04 -57.83 27.33
N PRO A 8 14.82 -57.33 27.69
CA PRO A 8 13.67 -57.04 26.80
C PRO A 8 12.61 -55.94 27.20
N SER A 9 11.75 -55.63 26.21
CA SER A 9 10.30 -55.29 26.26
C SER A 9 9.71 -54.17 27.16
N SER A 10 9.02 -53.20 26.52
CA SER A 10 7.60 -52.79 26.73
C SER A 10 7.35 -51.39 26.12
N SER A 11 6.69 -51.31 24.96
CA SER A 11 5.28 -50.91 24.74
C SER A 11 4.97 -49.41 24.91
N SER A 12 4.80 -48.70 23.78
CA SER A 12 3.68 -47.75 23.53
C SER A 12 3.85 -47.06 22.17
N ASP A 13 3.41 -47.73 21.10
CA ASP A 13 3.06 -47.07 19.84
C ASP A 13 1.54 -46.81 19.83
N HIS A 14 1.15 -45.54 19.72
CA HIS A 14 -0.20 -45.15 19.33
C HIS A 14 -0.19 -44.63 17.88
N PRO A 15 -1.24 -44.91 17.11
CA PRO A 15 -1.15 -45.05 15.67
C PRO A 15 -1.44 -43.76 14.90
N VAL A 16 -0.73 -43.62 13.77
CA VAL A 16 -1.08 -42.74 12.65
C VAL A 16 -2.49 -43.08 12.17
N ARG A 17 -3.43 -42.12 12.25
CA ARG A 17 -4.75 -42.24 11.61
C ARG A 17 -4.59 -42.01 10.11
N CYS A 18 -4.58 -43.10 9.34
CA CYS A 18 -4.99 -43.07 7.94
C CYS A 18 -6.50 -42.75 7.88
N SER A 19 -6.86 -41.69 7.15
CA SER A 19 -8.24 -41.40 6.79
C SER A 19 -8.61 -42.24 5.55
N ASP A 20 -9.09 -43.47 5.79
CA ASP A 20 -9.72 -44.27 4.75
C ASP A 20 -11.11 -43.71 4.45
N HIS A 21 -11.32 -43.19 3.23
CA HIS A 21 -12.65 -42.94 2.68
C HIS A 21 -13.14 -44.18 1.94
N PRO A 22 -14.32 -44.75 2.26
CA PRO A 22 -14.83 -45.90 1.54
C PRO A 22 -15.31 -45.50 0.13
N ILE A 23 -14.82 -46.22 -0.87
CA ILE A 23 -15.20 -46.09 -2.29
C ILE A 23 -16.30 -47.11 -2.59
N ASP A 24 -17.37 -46.70 -3.29
CA ASP A 24 -18.44 -47.59 -3.77
C ASP A 24 -17.90 -48.50 -4.90
N PRO A 25 -18.06 -49.84 -4.85
CA PRO A 25 -17.51 -50.76 -5.85
C PRO A 25 -18.10 -50.64 -7.26
N LYS A 26 -19.12 -49.80 -7.51
CA LYS A 26 -19.80 -49.77 -8.82
C LYS A 26 -19.53 -48.54 -9.68
N GLU A 27 -19.17 -47.39 -9.13
CA GLU A 27 -18.82 -46.19 -9.90
C GLU A 27 -17.81 -45.35 -9.10
N GLY A 28 -16.55 -45.26 -9.56
CA GLY A 28 -15.45 -44.61 -8.83
C GLY A 28 -15.55 -43.09 -8.69
N ARG A 29 -16.58 -42.58 -7.98
CA ARG A 29 -16.72 -41.16 -7.58
C ARG A 29 -16.71 -41.01 -6.05
N PRO A 30 -16.17 -39.90 -5.50
CA PRO A 30 -16.22 -39.63 -4.07
C PRO A 30 -17.67 -39.44 -3.61
N VAL A 31 -18.10 -40.22 -2.62
CA VAL A 31 -19.46 -40.13 -2.04
C VAL A 31 -19.51 -38.90 -1.13
N VAL A 32 -20.07 -37.80 -1.63
CA VAL A 32 -20.37 -36.61 -0.83
C VAL A 32 -21.46 -36.98 0.17
N ARG A 33 -21.19 -36.77 1.48
CA ARG A 33 -22.13 -37.01 2.57
C ARG A 33 -22.38 -35.70 3.32
N GLU A 34 -23.64 -35.33 3.49
CA GLU A 34 -24.06 -34.11 4.20
C GLU A 34 -24.79 -34.47 5.50
N ARG A 35 -24.70 -33.61 6.52
CA ARG A 35 -25.42 -33.83 7.79
C ARG A 35 -26.86 -33.34 7.70
N VAL A 36 -27.79 -34.08 8.33
CA VAL A 36 -29.23 -33.77 8.31
C VAL A 36 -29.56 -32.34 8.76
N HIS A 37 -28.86 -31.79 9.75
CA HIS A 37 -29.09 -30.39 10.19
C HIS A 37 -28.57 -29.33 9.21
N GLU A 38 -27.53 -29.64 8.42
CA GLU A 38 -27.04 -28.74 7.37
C GLU A 38 -28.04 -28.70 6.22
N ILE A 39 -28.61 -29.85 5.86
CA ILE A 39 -29.68 -29.97 4.87
C ILE A 39 -30.95 -29.27 5.35
N ALA A 40 -31.32 -29.43 6.62
CA ALA A 40 -32.45 -28.70 7.22
C ALA A 40 -32.26 -27.19 7.12
N LYS A 41 -31.04 -26.69 7.39
CA LYS A 41 -30.68 -25.27 7.25
C LYS A 41 -30.74 -24.80 5.79
N GLN A 42 -30.29 -25.60 4.83
CA GLN A 42 -30.37 -25.29 3.39
C GLN A 42 -31.82 -25.21 2.90
N LEU A 43 -32.69 -26.11 3.39
CA LEU A 43 -34.09 -26.20 2.98
C LEU A 43 -35.02 -25.26 3.77
N GLY A 44 -34.50 -24.52 4.75
CA GLY A 44 -35.32 -23.67 5.63
C GLY A 44 -36.32 -24.45 6.50
N LEU A 45 -36.05 -25.73 6.78
CA LEU A 45 -36.90 -26.64 7.55
C LEU A 45 -36.28 -26.93 8.93
N SER A 46 -37.09 -27.43 9.87
CA SER A 46 -36.54 -27.98 11.11
C SER A 46 -35.94 -29.36 10.87
N SER A 47 -34.88 -29.70 11.61
CA SER A 47 -34.25 -31.03 11.53
C SER A 47 -35.24 -32.16 11.78
N THR A 48 -36.25 -31.94 12.64
CA THR A 48 -37.32 -32.91 12.93
C THR A 48 -38.23 -33.15 11.72
N MET A 49 -38.53 -32.10 10.95
CA MET A 49 -39.29 -32.23 9.70
C MET A 49 -38.51 -32.99 8.63
N VAL A 50 -37.21 -32.73 8.50
CA VAL A 50 -36.34 -33.44 7.56
C VAL A 50 -36.22 -34.92 7.92
N ILE A 51 -36.00 -35.25 9.20
CA ILE A 51 -35.98 -36.65 9.68
C ILE A 51 -37.32 -37.34 9.39
N GLY A 52 -38.45 -36.66 9.62
CA GLY A 52 -39.78 -37.19 9.32
C GLY A 52 -40.02 -37.44 7.84
N GLN A 53 -39.49 -36.61 6.95
CA GLN A 53 -39.60 -36.80 5.49
C GLN A 53 -38.67 -37.90 4.98
N LEU A 54 -37.44 -37.98 5.50
CA LEU A 54 -36.53 -39.09 5.21
C LEU A 54 -37.17 -40.44 5.59
N ALA A 55 -37.84 -40.52 6.75
CA ALA A 55 -38.54 -41.73 7.17
C ALA A 55 -39.69 -42.11 6.21
N LYS A 56 -40.41 -41.13 5.64
CA LYS A 56 -41.50 -41.38 4.67
C LYS A 56 -41.01 -41.93 3.33
N ILE A 57 -39.78 -41.59 2.93
CA ILE A 57 -39.12 -42.14 1.74
C ILE A 57 -38.26 -43.38 2.04
N GLY A 58 -38.42 -43.97 3.24
CA GLY A 58 -37.79 -45.23 3.63
C GLY A 58 -36.36 -45.11 4.19
N ILE A 59 -35.89 -43.90 4.50
CA ILE A 59 -34.54 -43.63 5.01
C ILE A 59 -34.63 -43.26 6.49
N ILE A 60 -34.23 -44.19 7.37
CA ILE A 60 -34.29 -43.99 8.82
C ILE A 60 -32.96 -43.40 9.31
N VAL A 61 -33.02 -42.20 9.89
CA VAL A 61 -31.89 -41.54 10.52
C VAL A 61 -32.18 -41.27 12.00
N PRO A 62 -31.26 -41.60 12.93
CA PRO A 62 -31.51 -41.50 14.37
C PRO A 62 -31.46 -40.07 14.92
N SER A 63 -30.78 -39.13 14.24
CA SER A 63 -30.62 -37.76 14.74
C SER A 63 -30.29 -36.75 13.65
N ALA A 64 -30.35 -35.46 14.01
CA ALA A 64 -29.94 -34.34 13.15
C ALA A 64 -28.44 -34.31 12.82
N SER A 65 -27.64 -35.10 13.54
CA SER A 65 -26.19 -35.24 13.34
C SER A 65 -25.82 -36.36 12.36
N SER A 66 -26.80 -37.18 11.95
CA SER A 66 -26.61 -38.28 11.01
C SER A 66 -26.19 -37.77 9.63
N MET A 67 -25.29 -38.50 8.99
CA MET A 67 -24.86 -38.21 7.61
C MET A 67 -25.70 -39.02 6.62
N ILE A 68 -26.10 -38.39 5.53
CA ILE A 68 -26.80 -39.03 4.42
C ILE A 68 -26.06 -38.76 3.12
N ASP A 69 -26.13 -39.72 2.19
CA ASP A 69 -25.48 -39.61 0.88
C ASP A 69 -26.28 -38.74 -0.10
N ALA A 70 -25.62 -38.34 -1.18
CA ALA A 70 -26.20 -37.46 -2.19
C ALA A 70 -27.49 -38.02 -2.85
N ASP A 71 -27.63 -39.34 -2.95
CA ASP A 71 -28.84 -39.98 -3.52
C ASP A 71 -30.04 -39.85 -2.57
N ALA A 72 -29.81 -40.02 -1.26
CA ALA A 72 -30.80 -39.75 -0.23
C ALA A 72 -31.21 -38.26 -0.18
N VAL A 73 -30.27 -37.34 -0.37
CA VAL A 73 -30.56 -35.89 -0.44
C VAL A 73 -31.39 -35.54 -1.68
N ALA A 74 -31.07 -36.15 -2.83
CA ALA A 74 -31.83 -35.94 -4.06
C ALA A 74 -33.29 -36.41 -3.92
N LYS A 75 -33.50 -37.63 -3.40
CA LYS A 75 -34.84 -38.17 -3.13
C LYS A 75 -35.64 -37.34 -2.12
N LEU A 76 -34.97 -36.77 -1.11
CA LEU A 76 -35.58 -35.86 -0.15
C LEU A 76 -36.04 -34.56 -0.82
N ARG A 77 -35.22 -33.97 -1.69
CA ARG A 77 -35.56 -32.74 -2.43
C ARG A 77 -36.71 -32.96 -3.42
N GLU A 78 -36.72 -34.10 -4.09
CA GLU A 78 -37.81 -34.53 -4.98
C GLU A 78 -39.13 -34.72 -4.22
N ALA A 79 -39.10 -35.39 -3.06
CA ALA A 79 -40.27 -35.57 -2.20
C ALA A 79 -40.82 -34.25 -1.63
N LEU A 80 -39.99 -33.21 -1.55
CA LEU A 80 -40.36 -31.85 -1.14
C LEU A 80 -40.77 -30.94 -2.31
N GLY A 81 -40.84 -31.48 -3.54
CA GLY A 81 -41.29 -30.75 -4.72
C GLY A 81 -40.28 -29.73 -5.27
N GLN A 82 -38.98 -29.86 -4.95
CA GLN A 82 -37.92 -29.03 -5.51
C GLN A 82 -37.13 -29.83 -6.57
N PRO A 83 -37.10 -29.40 -7.84
CA PRO A 83 -36.34 -30.10 -8.87
C PRO A 83 -34.83 -30.03 -8.57
N ALA A 84 -34.11 -31.10 -8.90
CA ALA A 84 -32.66 -31.18 -8.77
C ALA A 84 -31.97 -30.25 -9.79
N GLY A 85 -31.77 -28.98 -9.41
CA GLY A 85 -31.04 -28.00 -10.22
C GLY A 85 -30.80 -26.69 -9.46
N ASN A 86 -29.53 -26.33 -9.33
CA ASN A 86 -28.97 -25.06 -8.83
C ASN A 86 -29.23 -24.68 -7.35
N VAL A 87 -28.21 -24.94 -6.51
CA VAL A 87 -28.03 -24.28 -5.20
C VAL A 87 -27.12 -23.07 -5.40
N PHE A 88 -27.69 -21.88 -5.47
CA PHE A 88 -27.23 -20.63 -4.83
C PHE A 88 -28.24 -19.52 -5.14
N SER A 89 -29.29 -19.40 -4.32
CA SER A 89 -30.04 -18.16 -4.18
C SER A 89 -30.03 -17.79 -2.70
N ALA A 90 -29.03 -17.00 -2.30
CA ALA A 90 -29.07 -16.27 -1.05
C ALA A 90 -30.27 -15.32 -1.09
N SER A 91 -31.04 -15.34 0.00
CA SER A 91 -32.22 -14.54 0.26
C SER A 91 -32.05 -13.06 -0.13
N THR A 92 -32.64 -12.68 -1.26
CA THR A 92 -32.92 -11.28 -1.60
C THR A 92 -34.16 -10.83 -0.83
N THR A 93 -33.98 -10.14 0.27
CA THR A 93 -34.95 -9.12 0.71
C THR A 93 -34.25 -8.04 1.53
N ASP A 94 -34.43 -6.83 1.01
CA ASP A 94 -34.17 -5.49 1.54
C ASP A 94 -32.76 -4.87 1.49
N ARG A 95 -32.69 -3.88 0.59
CA ARG A 95 -31.61 -2.95 0.19
C ARG A 95 -30.75 -3.35 -1.01
N GLN A 96 -31.37 -3.86 -2.08
CA GLN A 96 -30.95 -3.45 -3.43
C GLN A 96 -31.35 -1.98 -3.63
N LEU A 97 -30.47 -1.05 -3.25
CA LEU A 97 -30.32 0.13 -4.09
C LEU A 97 -29.96 -0.43 -5.47
N GLY A 98 -30.84 -0.30 -6.45
CA GLY A 98 -30.59 -0.85 -7.78
C GLY A 98 -29.22 -0.38 -8.25
N TRP A 99 -28.36 -1.30 -8.71
CA TRP A 99 -27.03 -0.96 -9.21
C TRP A 99 -27.07 0.02 -10.39
N ASN A 100 -28.26 0.36 -10.91
CA ASN A 100 -28.54 1.42 -11.87
C ASN A 100 -28.68 2.83 -11.25
N ALA A 101 -28.63 2.99 -9.92
CA ALA A 101 -28.78 4.30 -9.30
C ALA A 101 -27.62 5.22 -9.70
N GLY A 102 -27.95 6.46 -10.07
CA GLY A 102 -26.98 7.38 -10.68
C GLY A 102 -26.54 6.95 -12.08
N ALA A 103 -27.48 6.44 -12.90
CA ALA A 103 -27.18 5.98 -14.26
C ALA A 103 -26.53 7.07 -15.12
N VAL A 104 -25.54 6.65 -15.91
CA VAL A 104 -24.83 7.51 -16.85
C VAL A 104 -25.70 7.73 -18.09
N LYS A 105 -25.80 8.98 -18.54
CA LYS A 105 -26.54 9.31 -19.76
C LYS A 105 -25.87 8.68 -20.98
N PRO A 106 -26.64 8.11 -21.92
CA PRO A 106 -26.10 7.61 -23.18
C PRO A 106 -25.37 8.72 -23.94
N VAL A 107 -24.30 8.35 -24.64
CA VAL A 107 -23.55 9.27 -25.49
C VAL A 107 -24.40 9.69 -26.68
N SER A 108 -24.48 11.00 -26.96
CA SER A 108 -25.23 11.56 -28.09
C SER A 108 -24.34 12.06 -29.23
N TYR A 109 -23.02 12.14 -29.03
CA TYR A 109 -22.08 12.66 -30.02
C TYR A 109 -21.88 11.66 -31.18
N PRO A 110 -22.13 12.06 -32.44
CA PRO A 110 -22.07 11.14 -33.60
C PRO A 110 -20.71 10.46 -33.79
N ASP A 111 -19.61 11.19 -33.62
CA ASP A 111 -18.25 10.65 -33.82
C ASP A 111 -17.92 9.57 -32.79
N THR A 112 -18.34 9.79 -31.54
CA THR A 112 -18.15 8.81 -30.47
C THR A 112 -18.98 7.56 -30.71
N LEU A 113 -20.25 7.72 -31.12
CA LEU A 113 -21.10 6.60 -31.49
C LEU A 113 -20.51 5.80 -32.65
N ALA A 114 -19.99 6.48 -33.68
CA ALA A 114 -19.31 5.82 -34.80
C ALA A 114 -18.10 5.00 -34.35
N ASN A 115 -17.29 5.52 -33.42
CA ASN A 115 -16.15 4.78 -32.88
C ASN A 115 -16.57 3.58 -32.02
N ILE A 116 -17.63 3.71 -31.22
CA ILE A 116 -18.20 2.60 -30.45
C ILE A 116 -18.73 1.51 -31.39
N GLU A 117 -19.40 1.89 -32.48
CA GLU A 117 -19.83 0.94 -33.52
C GLU A 117 -18.64 0.26 -34.21
N ARG A 118 -17.54 0.98 -34.47
CA ARG A 118 -16.31 0.37 -35.00
C ARG A 118 -15.75 -0.69 -34.06
N LEU A 119 -15.66 -0.39 -32.75
CA LEU A 119 -15.24 -1.35 -31.74
C LEU A 119 -16.11 -2.62 -31.79
N LYS A 120 -17.44 -2.48 -31.80
CA LYS A 120 -18.38 -3.61 -31.82
C LYS A 120 -18.30 -4.45 -33.09
N ARG A 121 -17.98 -3.83 -34.22
CA ARG A 121 -17.73 -4.57 -35.49
C ARG A 121 -16.44 -5.38 -35.42
N SER A 122 -15.41 -4.84 -34.78
CA SER A 122 -14.13 -5.54 -34.59
C SER A 122 -14.19 -6.62 -33.51
N PHE A 123 -15.02 -6.42 -32.48
CA PHE A 123 -15.17 -7.30 -31.32
C PHE A 123 -16.65 -7.48 -30.99
N SER A 124 -17.25 -8.60 -31.41
CA SER A 124 -18.67 -8.88 -31.14
C SER A 124 -18.99 -8.87 -29.64
N VAL A 125 -18.09 -9.43 -28.83
CA VAL A 125 -18.18 -9.45 -27.35
C VAL A 125 -18.29 -8.04 -26.73
N ALA A 126 -17.75 -7.01 -27.39
CA ALA A 126 -17.83 -5.65 -26.87
C ALA A 126 -19.28 -5.13 -26.87
N LYS A 127 -20.14 -5.67 -27.75
CA LYS A 127 -21.58 -5.39 -27.76
C LYS A 127 -22.24 -6.00 -26.52
N GLU A 128 -21.93 -7.26 -26.21
CA GLU A 128 -22.45 -7.97 -25.04
C GLU A 128 -22.04 -7.25 -23.75
N HIS A 129 -20.76 -6.88 -23.62
CA HIS A 129 -20.29 -6.08 -22.49
C HIS A 129 -21.03 -4.74 -22.37
N GLN A 130 -21.27 -4.04 -23.49
CA GLN A 130 -22.00 -2.77 -23.49
C GLN A 130 -23.44 -2.95 -23.00
N GLU A 131 -24.13 -4.00 -23.46
CA GLU A 131 -25.51 -4.31 -23.10
C GLU A 131 -25.65 -4.68 -21.62
N ALA A 132 -24.75 -5.54 -21.12
CA ALA A 132 -24.67 -5.90 -19.70
C ALA A 132 -24.41 -4.67 -18.81
N LEU A 133 -23.48 -3.79 -19.20
CA LEU A 133 -23.20 -2.55 -18.46
C LEU A 133 -24.38 -1.57 -18.51
N ALA A 134 -25.08 -1.47 -19.64
CA ALA A 134 -26.25 -0.61 -19.78
C ALA A 134 -27.40 -1.06 -18.85
N LYS A 135 -27.60 -2.37 -18.65
CA LYS A 135 -28.56 -2.91 -17.66
C LYS A 135 -28.24 -2.45 -16.23
N LEU A 136 -26.96 -2.19 -15.94
CA LEU A 136 -26.46 -1.65 -14.67
C LEU A 136 -26.38 -0.11 -14.64
N GLY A 137 -26.93 0.60 -15.63
CA GLY A 137 -26.85 2.07 -15.71
C GLY A 137 -25.44 2.61 -16.01
N SER A 138 -24.53 1.77 -16.47
CA SER A 138 -23.16 2.12 -16.87
C SER A 138 -23.05 2.26 -18.39
N GLN A 139 -22.13 3.07 -18.90
CA GLN A 139 -22.07 3.40 -20.34
C GLN A 139 -20.64 3.48 -20.87
N TYR A 140 -20.47 3.10 -22.14
CA TYR A 140 -19.27 3.46 -22.91
C TYR A 140 -19.35 4.94 -23.26
N VAL A 141 -18.41 5.72 -22.76
CA VAL A 141 -18.35 7.18 -22.96
C VAL A 141 -17.43 7.58 -24.10
N TYR A 142 -16.47 6.72 -24.47
CA TYR A 142 -15.60 6.91 -25.62
C TYR A 142 -15.04 5.56 -26.08
N ALA A 143 -14.70 5.43 -27.36
CA ALA A 143 -13.94 4.31 -27.89
C ALA A 143 -13.00 4.79 -28.99
N SER A 144 -11.89 4.10 -29.19
CA SER A 144 -10.95 4.35 -30.27
C SER A 144 -10.10 3.13 -30.56
N GLU A 145 -9.52 3.10 -31.76
CA GLU A 145 -8.44 2.16 -32.06
C GLU A 145 -7.18 2.53 -31.26
N CYS A 146 -6.40 1.53 -30.87
CA CYS A 146 -5.16 1.72 -30.12
C CYS A 146 -4.18 2.55 -30.96
N ASN A 147 -3.67 3.64 -30.38
CA ASN A 147 -2.74 4.56 -31.04
C ASN A 147 -1.26 4.16 -30.88
N ILE A 148 -0.98 3.00 -30.27
CA ILE A 148 0.38 2.51 -30.09
C ILE A 148 0.81 1.74 -31.33
N ARG A 149 1.92 2.19 -31.93
CA ARG A 149 2.56 1.55 -33.08
C ARG A 149 2.74 0.04 -32.85
N SER A 150 2.46 -0.76 -33.88
CA SER A 150 2.54 -2.24 -33.86
C SER A 150 1.43 -2.94 -33.07
N PHE A 151 0.43 -2.21 -32.60
CA PHE A 151 -0.80 -2.75 -32.01
C PHE A 151 -2.04 -2.24 -32.73
N GLU A 152 -1.90 -1.95 -34.04
CA GLU A 152 -3.02 -1.66 -34.93
C GLU A 152 -4.01 -2.85 -34.90
N GLY A 153 -5.31 -2.58 -34.75
CA GLY A 153 -6.34 -3.62 -34.52
C GLY A 153 -6.68 -3.93 -33.06
N CYS A 154 -5.93 -3.43 -32.07
CA CYS A 154 -6.41 -3.37 -30.69
C CYS A 154 -7.34 -2.16 -30.51
N PHE A 155 -8.29 -2.23 -29.59
CA PHE A 155 -9.22 -1.13 -29.31
C PHE A 155 -9.27 -0.78 -27.84
N THR A 156 -9.60 0.47 -27.57
CA THR A 156 -9.80 1.03 -26.24
C THR A 156 -11.23 1.53 -26.13
N ALA A 157 -11.88 1.22 -25.01
CA ALA A 157 -13.14 1.81 -24.61
C ALA A 157 -12.98 2.44 -23.23
N PHE A 158 -13.58 3.60 -23.02
CA PHE A 158 -13.64 4.25 -21.73
C PHE A 158 -15.07 4.12 -21.21
N VAL A 159 -15.19 3.59 -20.01
CA VAL A 159 -16.47 3.25 -19.39
C VAL A 159 -16.68 4.12 -18.17
N ARG A 160 -17.88 4.68 -18.05
CA ARG A 160 -18.34 5.35 -16.83
C ARG A 160 -19.37 4.44 -16.17
N PHE A 161 -19.19 4.16 -14.89
CA PHE A 161 -20.09 3.30 -14.14
C PHE A 161 -21.25 4.11 -13.55
N SER A 162 -22.34 3.44 -13.21
CA SER A 162 -23.43 4.06 -12.45
C SER A 162 -22.93 4.55 -11.09
N GLY A 163 -23.58 5.59 -10.55
CA GLY A 163 -23.24 6.12 -9.22
C GLY A 163 -23.23 5.06 -8.10
N ALA A 164 -24.09 4.04 -8.20
CA ALA A 164 -24.10 2.91 -7.26
C ALA A 164 -22.84 2.04 -7.34
N ILE A 165 -22.39 1.69 -8.55
CA ILE A 165 -21.16 0.91 -8.76
C ILE A 165 -19.94 1.76 -8.39
N GLU A 166 -19.92 3.02 -8.82
CA GLU A 166 -18.87 3.99 -8.48
C GLU A 166 -18.70 4.10 -6.96
N THR A 167 -19.79 4.28 -6.23
CA THR A 167 -19.77 4.36 -4.76
C THR A 167 -19.38 3.03 -4.11
N GLY A 168 -19.95 1.92 -4.59
CA GLY A 168 -19.77 0.58 -4.00
C GLY A 168 -18.35 0.03 -4.13
N PHE A 169 -17.66 0.38 -5.22
CA PHE A 169 -16.29 -0.09 -5.51
C PHE A 169 -15.24 1.02 -5.42
N GLY A 170 -15.61 2.23 -5.02
CA GLY A 170 -14.68 3.36 -4.90
C GLY A 170 -14.12 3.87 -6.22
N LEU A 171 -14.85 3.68 -7.33
CA LEU A 171 -14.48 4.16 -8.66
C LEU A 171 -15.05 5.57 -8.84
N THR A 172 -14.23 6.56 -9.20
CA THR A 172 -14.67 7.97 -9.29
C THR A 172 -14.47 8.58 -10.68
N ARG A 173 -13.81 7.85 -11.58
CA ARG A 173 -13.42 8.29 -12.92
C ARG A 173 -13.74 7.22 -13.96
N GLU A 174 -13.58 7.57 -15.24
CA GLU A 174 -13.71 6.61 -16.33
C GLU A 174 -12.69 5.47 -16.18
N VAL A 175 -13.06 4.25 -16.56
CA VAL A 175 -12.17 3.08 -16.50
C VAL A 175 -11.87 2.59 -17.91
N LEU A 176 -10.61 2.24 -18.16
CA LEU A 176 -10.16 1.72 -19.44
C LEU A 176 -10.55 0.26 -19.59
N PHE A 177 -11.22 -0.05 -20.71
CA PHE A 177 -11.46 -1.39 -21.22
C PHE A 177 -10.60 -1.57 -22.47
N PHE A 178 -9.68 -2.53 -22.44
CA PHE A 178 -8.78 -2.80 -23.54
C PHE A 178 -9.16 -4.11 -24.24
N TYR A 179 -9.31 -4.05 -25.57
CA TYR A 179 -9.67 -5.18 -26.42
C TYR A 179 -8.51 -5.54 -27.34
N SER A 180 -8.03 -6.77 -27.23
CA SER A 180 -6.95 -7.32 -28.05
C SER A 180 -7.47 -8.47 -28.92
N PRO A 181 -7.21 -8.49 -30.24
CA PRO A 181 -7.62 -9.58 -31.11
C PRO A 181 -6.71 -10.81 -31.00
N HIS A 182 -5.61 -10.72 -30.25
CA HIS A 182 -4.59 -11.77 -30.18
C HIS A 182 -5.10 -13.01 -29.40
N PRO A 183 -5.11 -14.21 -30.01
CA PRO A 183 -5.51 -15.47 -29.35
C PRO A 183 -4.40 -16.05 -28.46
N ASP A 184 -3.17 -15.56 -28.60
CA ASP A 184 -2.10 -15.78 -27.64
C ASP A 184 -1.63 -14.41 -27.17
N LEU A 185 -2.11 -14.02 -26.00
CA LEU A 185 -1.79 -12.76 -25.37
C LEU A 185 -0.33 -12.78 -24.92
N GLN A 186 0.40 -11.73 -25.28
CA GLN A 186 1.81 -11.56 -24.97
C GLN A 186 2.01 -10.34 -24.08
N ILE A 187 3.04 -10.37 -23.22
CA ILE A 187 3.32 -9.29 -22.25
C ILE A 187 3.52 -7.92 -22.92
N ARG A 188 3.98 -7.89 -24.18
CA ARG A 188 4.09 -6.65 -24.97
C ARG A 188 2.74 -5.98 -25.22
N THR A 189 1.67 -6.75 -25.45
CA THR A 189 0.31 -6.24 -25.66
C THR A 189 -0.25 -5.69 -24.35
N TYR A 190 0.00 -6.40 -23.25
CA TYR A 190 -0.32 -5.92 -21.91
C TYR A 190 0.39 -4.59 -21.58
N ASN A 191 1.69 -4.49 -21.87
CA ASN A 191 2.45 -3.26 -21.68
C ASN A 191 1.98 -2.11 -22.58
N ALA A 192 1.49 -2.41 -23.79
CA ALA A 192 0.85 -1.42 -24.65
C ALA A 192 -0.43 -0.88 -24.00
N ALA A 193 -1.33 -1.75 -23.50
CA ALA A 193 -2.53 -1.31 -22.78
C ALA A 193 -2.19 -0.43 -21.57
N ARG A 194 -1.16 -0.81 -20.78
CA ARG A 194 -0.67 0.03 -19.67
C ARG A 194 -0.13 1.38 -20.14
N LYS A 195 0.54 1.42 -21.29
CA LYS A 195 1.03 2.67 -21.88
C LYS A 195 -0.13 3.58 -22.30
N VAL A 196 -1.19 3.03 -22.92
CA VAL A 196 -2.42 3.80 -23.22
C VAL A 196 -2.98 4.43 -21.96
N LEU A 197 -3.10 3.67 -20.87
CA LEU A 197 -3.63 4.17 -19.61
C LEU A 197 -2.78 5.32 -19.06
N ARG A 198 -1.46 5.15 -19.00
CA ARG A 198 -0.53 6.17 -18.46
C ARG A 198 -0.45 7.44 -19.31
N GLU A 199 -0.55 7.31 -20.64
CA GLU A 199 -0.46 8.43 -21.58
C GLU A 199 -1.82 9.05 -21.92
N SER A 200 -2.90 8.54 -21.31
CA SER A 200 -4.25 9.06 -21.53
C SER A 200 -4.34 10.51 -21.08
N ARG A 201 -4.89 11.36 -21.95
CA ARG A 201 -5.22 12.76 -21.64
C ARG A 201 -6.58 12.90 -20.93
N ARG A 202 -7.32 11.81 -20.78
CA ARG A 202 -8.63 11.77 -20.10
C ARG A 202 -8.44 11.53 -18.62
N GLU A 203 -9.33 12.07 -17.79
CA GLU A 203 -9.38 11.76 -16.36
C GLU A 203 -9.93 10.35 -16.16
N ILE A 204 -9.03 9.40 -15.97
CA ILE A 204 -9.36 7.98 -15.80
C ILE A 204 -8.82 7.43 -14.49
N THR A 205 -9.36 6.30 -14.05
CA THR A 205 -8.85 5.53 -12.91
C THR A 205 -7.49 4.94 -13.28
N PRO A 206 -6.38 5.38 -12.64
CA PRO A 206 -5.03 5.11 -13.14
C PRO A 206 -4.50 3.71 -12.77
N ASP A 207 -5.14 3.01 -11.84
CA ASP A 207 -4.66 1.77 -11.25
C ASP A 207 -5.58 0.56 -11.48
N ILE A 208 -6.60 0.72 -12.32
CA ILE A 208 -7.54 -0.33 -12.72
C ILE A 208 -7.74 -0.27 -14.23
N MET A 209 -7.61 -1.41 -14.90
CA MET A 209 -8.11 -1.58 -16.26
C MET A 209 -8.82 -2.92 -16.41
N PHE A 210 -9.74 -2.97 -17.36
CA PHE A 210 -10.37 -4.19 -17.82
C PHE A 210 -9.73 -4.63 -19.13
N PHE A 211 -9.57 -5.94 -19.31
CA PHE A 211 -8.85 -6.47 -20.46
C PHE A 211 -9.57 -7.67 -21.04
N TRP A 212 -9.78 -7.64 -22.36
CA TRP A 212 -10.32 -8.73 -23.13
C TRP A 212 -9.34 -9.21 -24.21
N SER A 213 -9.25 -10.52 -24.38
CA SER A 213 -8.63 -11.17 -25.53
C SER A 213 -9.23 -12.57 -25.72
N PRO A 214 -9.20 -13.15 -26.94
CA PRO A 214 -9.67 -14.51 -27.18
C PRO A 214 -8.71 -15.59 -26.64
N ASP A 215 -7.70 -15.23 -25.86
CA ASP A 215 -6.75 -16.18 -25.27
C ASP A 215 -7.40 -17.04 -24.18
N PRO A 216 -7.37 -18.39 -24.28
CA PRO A 216 -7.94 -19.27 -23.27
C PRO A 216 -7.25 -19.17 -21.90
N ARG A 217 -6.02 -18.64 -21.84
CA ARG A 217 -5.25 -18.40 -20.60
C ARG A 217 -5.25 -16.93 -20.20
N LEU A 218 -6.23 -16.14 -20.67
CA LEU A 218 -6.33 -14.71 -20.36
C LEU A 218 -6.23 -14.46 -18.86
N ARG A 219 -7.07 -15.12 -18.06
CA ARG A 219 -7.12 -14.93 -16.60
C ARG A 219 -5.78 -15.24 -15.95
N GLU A 220 -5.21 -16.41 -16.20
CA GLU A 220 -3.90 -16.83 -15.66
C GLU A 220 -2.79 -15.83 -15.99
N LYS A 221 -2.73 -15.36 -17.24
CA LYS A 221 -1.70 -14.39 -17.68
C LYS A 221 -1.90 -13.02 -17.05
N LEU A 222 -3.15 -12.55 -16.96
CA LEU A 222 -3.44 -11.26 -16.33
C LEU A 222 -3.20 -11.29 -14.82
N ASP A 223 -3.48 -12.40 -14.15
CA ASP A 223 -3.19 -12.57 -12.73
C ASP A 223 -1.66 -12.57 -12.48
N ASP A 224 -0.87 -13.22 -13.35
CA ASP A 224 0.60 -13.22 -13.31
C ASP A 224 1.22 -11.83 -13.59
N TRP A 225 0.67 -11.08 -14.56
CA TRP A 225 1.21 -9.77 -14.95
C TRP A 225 0.62 -8.59 -14.18
N SER A 226 -0.50 -8.79 -13.49
CA SER A 226 -1.04 -7.81 -12.57
C SER A 226 -0.07 -7.66 -11.40
N SER A 227 0.11 -6.42 -10.94
CA SER A 227 0.99 -6.14 -9.81
C SER A 227 0.14 -5.66 -8.64
N GLY A 228 0.64 -5.79 -7.41
CA GLY A 228 -0.09 -5.28 -6.23
C GLY A 228 -0.48 -3.80 -6.32
N LYS A 229 0.16 -3.01 -7.20
CA LYS A 229 -0.14 -1.58 -7.43
C LYS A 229 -1.11 -1.33 -8.59
N PHE A 230 -1.35 -2.29 -9.48
CA PHE A 230 -2.12 -2.11 -10.71
C PHE A 230 -2.99 -3.35 -10.99
N LEU A 231 -4.30 -3.18 -10.98
CA LEU A 231 -5.27 -4.25 -11.15
C LEU A 231 -5.72 -4.36 -12.60
N THR A 232 -5.58 -5.55 -13.17
CA THR A 232 -6.17 -5.88 -14.46
C THR A 232 -7.26 -6.92 -14.27
N ILE A 233 -8.48 -6.59 -14.68
CA ILE A 233 -9.64 -7.46 -14.52
C ILE A 233 -9.97 -8.09 -15.88
N PRO A 234 -10.00 -9.43 -16.02
CA PRO A 234 -10.41 -10.08 -17.26
C PRO A 234 -11.89 -9.78 -17.53
N LEU A 235 -12.22 -9.44 -18.77
CA LEU A 235 -13.60 -9.27 -19.23
C LEU A 235 -14.18 -10.61 -19.68
N ASP A 236 -14.33 -11.57 -18.77
CA ASP A 236 -14.76 -12.93 -19.09
C ASP A 236 -16.25 -13.19 -18.80
N PHE A 237 -17.07 -12.15 -18.67
CA PHE A 237 -18.52 -12.27 -18.48
C PHE A 237 -19.29 -12.18 -19.80
N THR A 238 -20.34 -12.99 -19.97
CA THR A 238 -21.20 -13.01 -21.18
C THR A 238 -22.65 -12.72 -20.83
N ASP A 239 -23.46 -12.32 -21.83
CA ASP A 239 -24.82 -11.78 -21.63
C ASP A 239 -25.87 -12.80 -21.09
N ASP A 240 -25.55 -14.10 -21.13
CA ASP A 240 -26.35 -15.17 -20.51
C ASP A 240 -26.23 -15.18 -18.98
N GLU A 241 -25.24 -14.47 -18.44
CA GLU A 241 -25.07 -14.30 -17.01
C GLU A 241 -25.78 -13.04 -16.52
N ASN A 242 -26.73 -13.24 -15.60
CA ASN A 242 -27.42 -12.21 -14.83
C ASN A 242 -26.47 -11.03 -14.49
N PRO A 243 -26.87 -9.74 -14.59
CA PRO A 243 -26.04 -8.56 -14.25
C PRO A 243 -25.22 -8.66 -12.95
N ILE A 244 -25.58 -9.57 -12.06
CA ILE A 244 -24.83 -10.04 -10.89
C ILE A 244 -23.41 -10.56 -11.23
N ALA A 245 -23.16 -11.13 -12.41
CA ALA A 245 -21.86 -11.71 -12.79
C ALA A 245 -20.77 -10.63 -12.90
N PHE A 246 -21.07 -9.51 -13.56
CA PHE A 246 -20.14 -8.37 -13.60
C PHE A 246 -19.85 -7.81 -12.20
N ILE A 247 -20.88 -7.70 -11.35
CA ILE A 247 -20.71 -7.25 -9.96
C ILE A 247 -19.89 -8.28 -9.15
N SER A 248 -20.04 -9.58 -9.42
CA SER A 248 -19.25 -10.65 -8.79
C SER A 248 -17.80 -10.60 -9.24
N LEU A 249 -17.54 -10.40 -10.54
CA LEU A 249 -16.19 -10.20 -11.07
C LEU A 249 -15.50 -8.99 -10.42
N LEU A 250 -16.20 -7.86 -10.31
CA LEU A 250 -15.71 -6.69 -9.60
C LEU A 250 -15.36 -7.01 -8.14
N ARG A 251 -16.21 -7.76 -7.44
CA ARG A 251 -15.98 -8.19 -6.05
C ARG A 251 -14.72 -9.04 -5.93
N ASP A 252 -14.59 -10.05 -6.77
CA ASP A 252 -13.51 -11.04 -6.67
C ASP A 252 -12.14 -10.39 -6.92
N TYR A 253 -12.07 -9.38 -7.80
CA TYR A 253 -10.82 -8.69 -8.12
C TYR A 253 -10.53 -7.47 -7.23
N ILE A 254 -11.54 -6.69 -6.85
CA ILE A 254 -11.35 -5.47 -6.05
C ILE A 254 -11.27 -5.80 -4.56
N PHE A 255 -12.11 -6.70 -4.04
CA PHE A 255 -12.19 -6.95 -2.59
C PHE A 255 -11.17 -7.98 -2.10
N ALA A 256 -10.56 -8.75 -2.99
CA ALA A 256 -9.43 -9.61 -2.66
C ALA A 256 -8.14 -8.83 -2.37
N ARG A 257 -8.10 -7.53 -2.68
CA ARG A 257 -6.92 -6.69 -2.44
C ARG A 257 -6.93 -6.13 -1.03
N ASP A 258 -5.78 -6.20 -0.38
CA ASP A 258 -5.48 -5.43 0.81
C ASP A 258 -4.64 -4.21 0.44
N LEU A 259 -5.30 -3.05 0.32
CA LEU A 259 -4.67 -1.76 0.04
C LEU A 259 -4.11 -1.08 1.31
N PHE A 260 -4.39 -1.63 2.49
CA PHE A 260 -3.70 -1.19 3.71
C PHE A 260 -2.30 -1.81 3.82
N TYR A 261 -2.11 -3.01 3.26
CA TYR A 261 -0.81 -3.66 3.16
C TYR A 261 0.09 -2.94 2.14
N GLU A 262 0.81 -1.91 2.58
CA GLU A 262 1.76 -1.18 1.75
C GLU A 262 3.12 -1.12 2.45
N THR A 263 4.11 -1.81 1.86
CA THR A 263 5.48 -1.91 2.39
C THR A 263 6.43 -0.90 1.75
N THR A 264 5.98 -0.20 0.70
CA THR A 264 6.79 0.79 -0.03
C THR A 264 6.28 2.21 0.22
N PRO A 265 7.13 3.24 0.05
CA PRO A 265 6.70 4.64 0.14
C PRO A 265 5.48 4.95 -0.73
N VAL A 266 4.52 5.71 -0.19
CA VAL A 266 3.28 6.11 -0.88
C VAL A 266 3.42 7.48 -1.54
N GLN A 267 2.73 7.68 -2.67
CA GLN A 267 2.77 8.90 -3.47
C GLN A 267 1.39 9.20 -4.10
N GLY A 268 1.17 10.46 -4.49
CA GLY A 268 -0.03 10.94 -5.17
C GLY A 268 -1.31 10.66 -4.38
N GLU A 269 -2.31 10.04 -5.04
CA GLU A 269 -3.61 9.73 -4.42
C GLU A 269 -3.55 8.69 -3.29
N ARG A 270 -2.38 8.11 -3.02
CA ARG A 270 -2.13 7.22 -1.87
C ARG A 270 -1.43 7.93 -0.71
N PHE A 271 -0.96 9.15 -0.92
CA PHE A 271 -0.38 9.99 0.13
C PHE A 271 -1.51 10.69 0.91
N PHE A 272 -1.56 10.47 2.22
CA PHE A 272 -2.62 10.97 3.10
C PHE A 272 -2.04 11.82 4.23
N GLY A 273 -2.83 12.79 4.67
CA GLY A 273 -2.44 13.74 5.71
C GLY A 273 -1.23 14.58 5.33
N ARG A 274 -0.58 15.20 6.32
CA ARG A 274 0.75 15.83 6.23
C ARG A 274 0.86 16.94 5.20
N ARG A 275 -0.27 17.53 4.79
CA ARG A 275 -0.32 18.60 3.78
C ARG A 275 0.40 19.86 4.26
N ILE A 276 0.23 20.20 5.55
CA ILE A 276 0.89 21.35 6.17
C ILE A 276 2.42 21.13 6.20
N LEU A 277 2.88 19.95 6.60
CA LEU A 277 4.29 19.60 6.59
C LEU A 277 4.89 19.67 5.18
N LEU A 278 4.23 19.05 4.19
CA LEU A 278 4.66 19.13 2.78
C LEU A 278 4.72 20.57 2.27
N GLN A 279 3.72 21.38 2.62
CA GLN A 279 3.68 22.79 2.25
C GLN A 279 4.85 23.56 2.86
N ASN A 280 5.12 23.34 4.15
CA ASN A 280 6.24 23.98 4.84
C ASN A 280 7.59 23.58 4.25
N LEU A 281 7.80 22.30 3.94
CA LEU A 281 9.01 21.82 3.27
C LEU A 281 9.17 22.44 1.88
N ARG A 282 8.07 22.50 1.10
CA ARG A 282 8.07 23.15 -0.21
C ARG A 282 8.44 24.63 -0.11
N ASP A 283 7.91 25.33 0.88
CA ASP A 283 8.20 26.74 1.10
C ASP A 283 9.65 26.95 1.57
N ASP A 284 10.19 26.05 2.38
CA ASP A 284 11.61 26.09 2.76
C ASP A 284 12.51 25.88 1.53
N VAL A 285 12.21 24.90 0.67
CA VAL A 285 12.97 24.70 -0.57
C VAL A 285 12.89 25.91 -1.49
N LYS A 286 11.68 26.46 -1.72
CA LYS A 286 11.49 27.67 -2.57
C LYS A 286 12.22 28.90 -2.02
N ASN A 287 12.31 29.04 -0.70
CA ASN A 287 13.02 30.13 -0.05
C ASN A 287 14.51 29.81 0.21
N GLN A 288 15.04 28.75 -0.39
CA GLN A 288 16.43 28.30 -0.24
C GLN A 288 16.88 28.07 1.21
N ARG A 289 15.93 27.65 2.04
CA ARG A 289 16.23 27.20 3.40
C ARG A 289 16.49 25.71 3.36
N VAL A 290 17.62 25.30 3.90
CA VAL A 290 17.91 23.89 4.11
C VAL A 290 16.99 23.37 5.21
N ALA A 291 16.38 22.23 4.94
CA ALA A 291 15.42 21.60 5.84
C ALA A 291 15.84 20.18 6.19
N GLY A 292 15.53 19.75 7.40
CA GLY A 292 15.64 18.36 7.85
C GLY A 292 14.26 17.80 8.16
N LEU A 293 13.96 16.59 7.72
CA LEU A 293 12.75 15.84 8.04
C LEU A 293 13.12 14.67 8.95
N PHE A 294 12.76 14.77 10.22
CA PHE A 294 13.10 13.79 11.24
C PHE A 294 11.87 13.07 11.75
N GLY A 295 12.02 11.82 12.18
CA GLY A 295 10.90 11.03 12.66
C GLY A 295 11.29 9.58 12.88
N LEU A 296 10.42 8.86 13.59
CA LEU A 296 10.65 7.45 13.93
C LEU A 296 10.82 6.56 12.69
N ARG A 297 11.41 5.38 12.90
CA ARG A 297 11.49 4.36 11.85
C ARG A 297 10.07 3.97 11.42
N LYS A 298 9.85 3.85 10.11
CA LYS A 298 8.53 3.59 9.50
C LYS A 298 7.47 4.68 9.75
N ALA A 299 7.85 5.87 10.18
CA ALA A 299 6.93 7.02 10.25
C ALA A 299 6.50 7.49 8.85
N GLY A 300 7.20 7.13 7.78
CA GLY A 300 6.85 7.47 6.39
C GLY A 300 7.60 8.69 5.81
N LYS A 301 8.83 8.94 6.27
CA LYS A 301 9.68 10.04 5.80
C LYS A 301 9.97 9.97 4.29
N THR A 302 10.35 8.80 3.80
CA THR A 302 10.57 8.53 2.36
C THR A 302 9.31 8.79 1.53
N SER A 303 8.12 8.56 2.08
CA SER A 303 6.85 8.89 1.39
C SER A 303 6.67 10.40 1.26
N VAL A 304 7.00 11.17 2.31
CA VAL A 304 6.96 12.64 2.29
C VAL A 304 8.00 13.20 1.31
N LEU A 305 9.24 12.71 1.33
CA LEU A 305 10.28 13.15 0.39
C LEU A 305 9.94 12.80 -1.06
N SER A 306 9.42 11.60 -1.29
CA SER A 306 8.93 11.17 -2.59
C SER A 306 7.83 12.10 -3.14
N GLU A 307 6.86 12.43 -2.28
CA GLU A 307 5.76 13.31 -2.66
C GLU A 307 6.23 14.76 -2.86
N LEU A 308 7.17 15.24 -2.05
CA LEU A 308 7.82 16.53 -2.24
C LEU A 308 8.56 16.57 -3.58
N SER A 309 9.37 15.55 -3.89
CA SER A 309 10.08 15.43 -5.15
C SER A 309 9.15 15.48 -6.36
N ARG A 310 8.03 14.74 -6.31
CA ARG A 310 7.00 14.77 -7.35
C ARG A 310 6.37 16.16 -7.50
N ASN A 311 6.02 16.81 -6.40
CA ASN A 311 5.37 18.13 -6.41
C ASN A 311 6.30 19.27 -6.82
N MET A 312 7.61 19.08 -6.71
CA MET A 312 8.62 20.05 -7.10
C MET A 312 9.20 19.81 -8.49
N SER A 313 9.11 18.59 -9.01
CA SER A 313 9.64 18.26 -10.33
C SER A 313 8.82 18.96 -11.41
N ASP A 314 9.39 20.00 -12.01
CA ASP A 314 8.85 20.72 -13.15
C ASP A 314 9.94 21.02 -14.20
N ALA A 315 9.63 21.81 -15.22
CA ALA A 315 10.58 22.12 -16.28
C ALA A 315 11.81 22.92 -15.79
N ASN A 316 11.67 23.66 -14.69
CA ASN A 316 12.65 24.60 -14.17
C ASN A 316 13.26 24.13 -12.84
N THR A 317 12.93 22.93 -12.38
CA THR A 317 13.41 22.37 -11.12
C THR A 317 13.92 20.96 -11.33
N ILE A 318 15.21 20.77 -11.14
CA ILE A 318 15.85 19.46 -11.11
C ILE A 318 15.84 18.97 -9.67
N VAL A 319 15.14 17.87 -9.41
CA VAL A 319 15.13 17.23 -8.09
C VAL A 319 15.95 15.95 -8.14
N ILE A 320 16.90 15.80 -7.21
CA ILE A 320 17.66 14.57 -7.01
C ILE A 320 17.27 14.02 -5.66
N LEU A 321 16.62 12.86 -5.64
CA LEU A 321 16.30 12.14 -4.41
C LEU A 321 17.24 10.93 -4.30
N ARG A 322 18.12 10.95 -3.29
CA ARG A 322 19.11 9.92 -3.05
C ARG A 322 18.87 9.23 -1.73
N ASP A 323 18.72 7.92 -1.79
CA ASP A 323 18.77 7.04 -0.62
C ASP A 323 20.24 6.76 -0.26
N LEU A 324 20.58 6.91 1.02
CA LEU A 324 21.94 6.75 1.54
C LEU A 324 22.19 5.36 2.14
N GLU A 325 21.19 4.48 2.23
CA GLU A 325 21.32 3.14 2.82
C GLU A 325 22.38 2.26 2.13
N SER A 326 22.63 2.49 0.83
CA SER A 326 23.63 1.73 0.06
C SER A 326 25.07 2.14 0.32
N LEU A 327 25.31 3.22 1.07
CA LEU A 327 26.66 3.71 1.34
C LEU A 327 27.40 2.75 2.29
N PRO A 328 28.74 2.68 2.19
CA PRO A 328 29.52 1.85 3.09
C PRO A 328 29.31 2.32 4.54
N SER A 329 29.20 1.34 5.44
CA SER A 329 29.10 1.62 6.87
C SER A 329 30.48 1.92 7.45
N PRO A 330 30.57 2.73 8.52
CA PRO A 330 31.84 2.96 9.20
C PRO A 330 32.51 1.64 9.62
N PRO A 331 33.85 1.56 9.58
CA PRO A 331 34.80 2.67 9.54
C PRO A 331 35.13 3.22 8.15
N ASP A 332 34.59 2.65 7.08
CA ASP A 332 34.85 3.12 5.72
C ASP A 332 34.22 4.50 5.48
N ASP A 333 34.94 5.38 4.77
CA ASP A 333 34.46 6.73 4.47
C ASP A 333 33.40 6.67 3.34
N PRO A 334 32.14 7.07 3.59
CA PRO A 334 31.07 7.05 2.59
C PRO A 334 31.14 8.21 1.60
N VAL A 335 31.94 9.25 1.87
CA VAL A 335 31.94 10.46 1.06
C VAL A 335 32.38 10.24 -0.39
N PRO A 336 33.47 9.49 -0.69
CA PRO A 336 33.86 9.22 -2.07
C PRO A 336 32.74 8.57 -2.91
N ASP A 337 32.00 7.64 -2.31
CA ASP A 337 30.89 6.94 -2.96
C ASP A 337 29.72 7.91 -3.21
N LEU A 338 29.35 8.67 -2.18
CA LEU A 338 28.33 9.72 -2.28
C LEU A 338 28.68 10.76 -3.37
N LEU A 339 29.93 11.19 -3.48
CA LEU A 339 30.36 12.14 -4.52
C LEU A 339 30.14 11.58 -5.93
N ARG A 340 30.52 10.31 -6.15
CA ARG A 340 30.32 9.62 -7.44
C ARG A 340 28.85 9.47 -7.78
N ASP A 341 28.07 9.08 -6.79
CA ASP A 341 26.63 8.89 -6.87
C ASP A 341 25.90 10.18 -7.23
N LEU A 342 26.12 11.27 -6.49
CA LEU A 342 25.51 12.57 -6.78
C LEU A 342 25.94 13.13 -8.14
N THR A 343 27.18 12.89 -8.55
CA THR A 343 27.67 13.28 -9.88
C THR A 343 26.95 12.51 -10.98
N ALA A 344 26.75 11.20 -10.80
CA ALA A 344 26.02 10.37 -11.74
C ALA A 344 24.55 10.81 -11.84
N ASP A 345 23.89 11.05 -10.72
CA ASP A 345 22.49 11.49 -10.67
C ASP A 345 22.29 12.85 -11.36
N LEU A 346 23.17 13.83 -11.07
CA LEU A 346 23.18 15.11 -11.78
C LEU A 346 23.38 14.94 -13.29
N LEU A 347 24.30 14.06 -13.71
CA LEU A 347 24.56 13.82 -15.14
C LEU A 347 23.33 13.25 -15.85
N VAL A 348 22.59 12.33 -15.22
CA VAL A 348 21.36 11.75 -15.78
C VAL A 348 20.32 12.86 -16.00
N GLU A 349 20.05 13.66 -14.97
CA GLU A 349 19.03 14.71 -15.04
C GLU A 349 19.40 15.83 -16.03
N LEU A 350 20.68 16.20 -16.11
CA LEU A 350 21.17 17.19 -17.08
C LEU A 350 21.06 16.67 -18.53
N ARG A 351 21.43 15.41 -18.79
CA ARG A 351 21.31 14.81 -20.13
C ARG A 351 19.87 14.69 -20.58
N ALA A 352 18.97 14.30 -19.68
CA ALA A 352 17.54 14.19 -19.98
C ALA A 352 16.92 15.53 -20.44
N ARG A 353 17.51 16.66 -20.04
CA ARG A 353 17.05 18.03 -20.36
C ARG A 353 17.93 18.74 -21.40
N ASP A 354 18.86 18.03 -22.06
CA ASP A 354 19.83 18.60 -23.00
C ASP A 354 20.61 19.80 -22.42
N LEU A 355 21.01 19.67 -21.15
CA LEU A 355 21.78 20.66 -20.40
C LEU A 355 23.28 20.33 -20.42
N ARG A 356 24.12 21.36 -20.26
CA ARG A 356 25.57 21.23 -20.36
C ARG A 356 26.13 20.37 -19.22
N THR A 357 26.76 19.25 -19.57
CA THR A 357 27.35 18.30 -18.61
C THR A 357 28.86 18.44 -18.42
N GLN A 358 29.54 19.25 -19.25
CA GLN A 358 31.00 19.34 -19.28
C GLN A 358 31.67 19.49 -17.90
N PRO A 359 31.19 20.37 -16.99
CA PRO A 359 31.85 20.55 -15.69
C PRO A 359 31.96 19.27 -14.87
N LEU A 360 30.97 18.37 -14.97
CA LEU A 360 30.94 17.09 -14.26
C LEU A 360 31.70 16.00 -15.03
N THR A 361 31.57 15.94 -16.35
CA THR A 361 32.29 14.92 -17.17
C THR A 361 33.79 15.16 -17.26
N SER A 362 34.25 16.38 -16.95
CA SER A 362 35.67 16.74 -16.93
C SER A 362 36.33 16.50 -15.57
N LEU A 363 35.60 15.96 -14.58
CA LEU A 363 36.21 15.50 -13.34
C LEU A 363 37.17 14.34 -13.62
N PRO A 364 38.32 14.26 -12.91
CA PRO A 364 39.21 13.11 -13.01
C PRO A 364 38.51 11.83 -12.51
N GLN A 365 39.11 10.65 -12.78
CA GLN A 365 38.53 9.37 -12.32
C GLN A 365 38.39 9.32 -10.79
N GLU A 366 39.34 9.90 -10.08
CA GLU A 366 39.30 10.09 -8.63
C GLU A 366 39.32 11.58 -8.32
N TYR A 367 38.35 12.07 -7.57
CA TYR A 367 38.22 13.47 -7.20
C TYR A 367 37.68 13.60 -5.77
N GLY A 368 38.06 14.71 -5.12
CA GLY A 368 37.62 15.01 -3.76
C GLY A 368 36.49 16.04 -3.68
N ILE A 369 36.10 16.38 -2.46
CA ILE A 369 35.07 17.38 -2.13
C ILE A 369 35.32 18.74 -2.83
N PRO A 370 36.55 19.30 -2.88
CA PRO A 370 36.79 20.59 -3.54
C PRO A 370 36.51 20.57 -5.05
N ASP A 371 36.89 19.47 -5.72
CA ASP A 371 36.66 19.30 -7.16
C ASP A 371 35.16 19.15 -7.46
N PHE A 372 34.47 18.32 -6.68
CA PHE A 372 33.02 18.18 -6.75
C PHE A 372 32.32 19.54 -6.55
N LYS A 373 32.64 20.27 -5.48
CA LYS A 373 32.07 21.59 -5.21
C LYS A 373 32.26 22.53 -6.41
N ARG A 374 33.48 22.60 -6.95
CA ARG A 374 33.79 23.47 -8.10
C ARG A 374 33.01 23.08 -9.35
N ALA A 375 32.88 21.78 -9.62
CA ALA A 375 32.12 21.27 -10.76
C ALA A 375 30.62 21.60 -10.62
N VAL A 376 30.03 21.33 -9.45
CA VAL A 376 28.63 21.64 -9.15
C VAL A 376 28.37 23.14 -9.19
N GLN A 377 29.26 23.97 -8.62
CA GLN A 377 29.16 25.43 -8.72
C GLN A 377 29.08 25.91 -10.18
N ASN A 378 29.91 25.35 -11.07
CA ASN A 378 29.89 25.70 -12.48
C ASN A 378 28.59 25.27 -13.16
N VAL A 379 28.04 24.10 -12.80
CA VAL A 379 26.72 23.66 -13.25
C VAL A 379 25.66 24.65 -12.78
N LEU A 380 25.59 24.94 -11.48
CA LEU A 380 24.58 25.81 -10.89
C LEU A 380 24.58 27.21 -11.52
N ARG A 381 25.74 27.83 -11.76
CA ARG A 381 25.83 29.12 -12.46
C ARG A 381 25.23 29.07 -13.86
N LYS A 382 25.44 27.97 -14.60
CA LYS A 382 24.85 27.79 -15.94
C LYS A 382 23.37 27.48 -15.91
N LEU A 383 22.89 26.82 -14.87
CA LEU A 383 21.46 26.61 -14.65
C LEU A 383 20.74 27.91 -14.26
N ALA A 384 21.39 28.77 -13.47
CA ALA A 384 20.85 30.07 -13.09
C ALA A 384 20.62 30.98 -14.31
N GLU A 385 21.50 30.95 -15.32
CA GLU A 385 21.32 31.65 -16.61
C GLU A 385 20.04 31.23 -17.35
N LYS A 386 19.48 30.05 -17.04
CA LYS A 386 18.28 29.47 -17.64
C LYS A 386 17.09 29.43 -16.69
N ASP A 387 17.18 30.06 -15.52
CA ASP A 387 16.16 30.01 -14.46
C ASP A 387 15.84 28.57 -14.01
N VAL A 388 16.85 27.70 -14.00
CA VAL A 388 16.75 26.31 -13.53
C VAL A 388 17.34 26.19 -12.13
N SER A 389 16.55 25.63 -11.21
CA SER A 389 16.93 25.33 -9.84
C SER A 389 17.26 23.84 -9.65
N VAL A 390 18.07 23.54 -8.64
CA VAL A 390 18.45 22.18 -8.25
C VAL A 390 18.13 21.98 -6.77
N VAL A 391 17.40 20.91 -6.48
CA VAL A 391 17.06 20.49 -5.12
C VAL A 391 17.63 19.11 -4.89
N LEU A 392 18.54 19.00 -3.92
CA LEU A 392 19.09 17.72 -3.50
C LEU A 392 18.34 17.22 -2.25
N MET A 393 17.78 16.02 -2.29
CA MET A 393 17.11 15.38 -1.17
C MET A 393 17.92 14.14 -0.78
N LEU A 394 18.46 14.11 0.43
CA LEU A 394 19.22 13.00 0.98
C LEU A 394 18.37 12.27 2.03
N ASP A 395 17.94 11.05 1.73
CA ASP A 395 17.16 10.22 2.66
C ASP A 395 18.07 9.32 3.51
N GLU A 396 17.59 8.95 4.69
CA GLU A 396 18.30 8.09 5.66
C GLU A 396 19.73 8.59 6.00
N ILE A 397 19.83 9.86 6.40
CA ILE A 397 21.11 10.54 6.71
C ILE A 397 21.91 9.86 7.83
N GLU A 398 21.29 9.04 8.67
CA GLU A 398 21.95 8.19 9.66
C GLU A 398 23.01 7.25 9.07
N TYR A 399 22.94 6.89 7.77
CA TYR A 399 23.98 6.11 7.11
C TYR A 399 25.22 6.95 6.76
N LEU A 400 25.06 8.27 6.63
CA LEU A 400 26.17 9.20 6.49
C LEU A 400 26.73 9.64 7.85
N THR A 401 25.86 9.77 8.85
CA THR A 401 26.20 10.17 10.21
C THR A 401 25.61 9.21 11.25
N PRO A 402 26.19 8.02 11.46
CA PRO A 402 25.72 7.14 12.53
C PRO A 402 25.84 7.83 13.89
N SER A 403 24.74 7.81 14.65
CA SER A 403 24.55 8.66 15.84
C SER A 403 25.44 8.30 17.02
N ASP A 404 25.80 7.03 17.13
CA ASP A 404 26.77 6.53 18.11
C ASP A 404 28.18 7.10 17.89
N ARG A 405 28.37 7.90 16.82
CA ARG A 405 29.61 8.58 16.50
C ARG A 405 29.51 10.10 16.36
N ILE A 406 28.34 10.68 16.63
CA ILE A 406 28.20 12.14 16.77
C ILE A 406 28.93 12.50 18.08
N ASP A 407 29.92 13.39 18.03
CA ASP A 407 30.92 13.68 19.08
C ASP A 407 32.10 12.69 19.26
N VAL A 408 32.43 11.87 18.26
CA VAL A 408 33.70 11.12 18.27
C VAL A 408 34.90 12.05 18.06
N GLN A 409 36.06 11.63 18.59
CA GLN A 409 37.35 12.33 18.49
C GLN A 409 37.65 12.77 17.05
N GLU A 410 38.35 13.90 16.90
CA GLU A 410 38.79 14.41 15.61
C GLU A 410 39.59 13.34 14.83
N GLY A 411 39.11 12.98 13.63
CA GLY A 411 39.86 12.13 12.70
C GLY A 411 39.07 10.99 12.05
N ASP A 412 38.01 10.50 12.69
CA ASP A 412 37.37 9.25 12.22
C ASP A 412 36.61 9.41 10.89
N MET A 413 35.83 10.48 10.70
CA MET A 413 35.04 10.71 9.47
C MET A 413 34.88 12.22 9.16
N ALA A 414 35.96 12.99 9.30
CA ALA A 414 35.95 14.44 9.10
C ALA A 414 35.48 14.89 7.70
N SER A 415 35.57 14.01 6.71
CA SER A 415 35.09 14.19 5.33
C SER A 415 33.58 14.45 5.27
N VAL A 416 32.77 13.85 6.16
CA VAL A 416 31.32 14.06 6.20
C VAL A 416 31.00 15.51 6.55
N ALA A 417 31.61 16.03 7.62
CA ALA A 417 31.46 17.44 8.00
C ALA A 417 32.00 18.38 6.90
N GLN A 418 33.07 18.00 6.20
CA GLN A 418 33.58 18.76 5.03
C GLN A 418 32.59 18.78 3.87
N MET A 419 31.95 17.64 3.57
CA MET A 419 30.99 17.51 2.49
C MET A 419 29.74 18.35 2.77
N LEU A 420 29.18 18.26 3.99
CA LEU A 420 28.07 19.12 4.42
C LEU A 420 28.45 20.61 4.38
N GLY A 421 29.71 20.93 4.72
CA GLY A 421 30.27 22.27 4.60
C GLY A 421 30.32 22.76 3.14
N ALA A 422 30.69 21.87 2.21
CA ALA A 422 30.67 22.17 0.78
C ALA A 422 29.25 22.40 0.27
N LEU A 423 28.28 21.57 0.67
CA LEU A 423 26.86 21.76 0.33
C LEU A 423 26.33 23.09 0.87
N ARG A 424 26.59 23.41 2.14
CA ARG A 424 26.21 24.71 2.72
C ARG A 424 26.81 25.87 1.93
N SER A 425 28.10 25.77 1.55
CA SER A 425 28.76 26.78 0.73
C SER A 425 28.08 26.96 -0.63
N LEU A 426 27.66 25.87 -1.28
CA LEU A 426 26.90 25.94 -2.53
C LEU A 426 25.54 26.64 -2.34
N VAL A 427 24.83 26.39 -1.25
CA VAL A 427 23.56 27.10 -0.96
C VAL A 427 23.79 28.59 -0.76
N GLN A 428 24.85 28.98 -0.03
CA GLN A 428 25.15 30.39 0.21
C GLN A 428 25.62 31.13 -1.04
N GLU A 429 26.29 30.44 -1.96
CA GLU A 429 26.87 31.02 -3.18
C GLU A 429 25.94 30.99 -4.39
N ASN A 430 24.78 30.31 -4.34
CA ASN A 430 23.88 30.15 -5.48
C ASN A 430 22.42 30.30 -5.08
N SER A 431 21.68 31.18 -5.77
CA SER A 431 20.25 31.43 -5.52
C SER A 431 19.32 30.35 -6.12
N ASN A 432 19.89 29.33 -6.78
CA ASN A 432 19.15 28.28 -7.46
C ASN A 432 19.52 26.87 -6.94
N PHE A 433 20.05 26.78 -5.72
CA PHE A 433 20.39 25.51 -5.07
C PHE A 433 19.94 25.47 -3.61
N THR A 434 19.40 24.33 -3.19
CA THR A 434 19.17 23.99 -1.78
C THR A 434 19.14 22.47 -1.63
N PHE A 435 19.12 22.00 -0.39
CA PHE A 435 18.97 20.60 -0.09
C PHE A 435 18.07 20.33 1.11
N VAL A 436 17.51 19.12 1.13
CA VAL A 436 16.68 18.57 2.20
C VAL A 436 17.33 17.30 2.69
N LEU A 437 17.37 17.11 4.01
CA LEU A 437 17.80 15.87 4.63
C LEU A 437 16.60 15.17 5.23
N SER A 438 16.59 13.84 5.23
CA SER A 438 15.68 13.04 6.04
C SER A 438 16.48 12.08 6.87
N GLY A 439 16.00 11.83 8.09
CA GLY A 439 16.68 10.90 8.96
C GLY A 439 15.89 10.55 10.18
N LEU A 440 16.51 9.70 10.97
CA LEU A 440 15.94 9.25 12.23
C LEU A 440 16.15 10.23 13.38
N THR A 441 17.28 10.96 13.38
CA THR A 441 17.66 11.89 14.45
C THR A 441 17.88 13.32 13.96
N SER A 442 17.35 14.29 14.69
CA SER A 442 17.60 15.72 14.49
C SER A 442 18.98 16.16 14.99
N ALA A 443 19.73 15.29 15.70
CA ALA A 443 21.07 15.59 16.19
C ALA A 443 22.01 16.13 15.11
N ILE A 444 21.87 15.69 13.85
CA ILE A 444 22.68 16.20 12.73
C ILE A 444 22.49 17.71 12.46
N VAL A 445 21.39 18.33 12.92
CA VAL A 445 21.15 19.78 12.78
C VAL A 445 21.15 20.53 14.14
N GLU A 446 21.15 19.80 15.24
CA GLU A 446 21.10 20.34 16.61
C GLU A 446 22.43 20.23 17.37
N SER A 447 23.31 19.29 17.01
CA SER A 447 24.63 19.17 17.62
C SER A 447 25.59 20.21 17.05
N GLY A 448 26.32 20.91 17.92
CA GLY A 448 27.31 21.93 17.52
C GLY A 448 28.55 21.37 16.81
N ARG A 449 28.81 20.07 16.94
CA ARG A 449 29.95 19.38 16.32
C ARG A 449 29.52 18.11 15.59
N LEU A 450 30.32 17.72 14.61
CA LEU A 450 30.19 16.49 13.84
C LEU A 450 31.60 15.95 13.54
N TYR A 451 31.91 14.74 14.00
CA TYR A 451 33.23 14.10 13.87
C TYR A 451 34.40 15.01 14.26
N GLY A 452 34.29 15.63 15.43
CA GLY A 452 35.30 16.55 15.96
C GLY A 452 35.37 17.92 15.26
N ARG A 453 34.59 18.21 14.21
CA ARG A 453 34.56 19.53 13.54
C ARG A 453 33.29 20.32 13.89
N PRO A 454 33.29 21.66 13.76
CA PRO A 454 32.05 22.43 13.85
C PRO A 454 31.03 21.91 12.82
N ASN A 455 29.80 21.65 13.26
CA ASN A 455 28.75 21.14 12.39
C ASN A 455 28.24 22.25 11.46
N PRO A 456 28.36 22.10 10.13
CA PRO A 456 27.89 23.12 9.18
C PRO A 456 26.38 23.35 9.22
N LEU A 457 25.59 22.39 9.70
CA LEU A 457 24.13 22.47 9.72
C LEU A 457 23.56 23.01 11.03
N PHE A 458 24.40 23.08 12.08
CA PHE A 458 23.99 23.52 13.41
C PHE A 458 23.34 24.90 13.38
N SER A 459 22.11 24.99 13.88
CA SER A 459 21.30 26.22 13.92
C SER A 459 21.09 26.90 12.55
N TRP A 460 21.37 26.18 11.45
CA TRP A 460 21.22 26.69 10.09
C TRP A 460 20.14 25.94 9.30
N ALA A 461 20.12 24.61 9.41
CA ALA A 461 19.06 23.80 8.84
C ALA A 461 17.82 23.82 9.76
N LYS A 462 16.64 23.98 9.17
CA LYS A 462 15.37 23.97 9.90
C LYS A 462 14.87 22.54 10.08
N ALA A 463 14.72 22.09 11.32
CA ALA A 463 14.16 20.78 11.64
C ALA A 463 12.63 20.77 11.50
N HIS A 464 12.11 19.75 10.85
CA HIS A 464 10.70 19.39 10.82
C HIS A 464 10.55 17.95 11.32
N PHE A 465 9.55 17.71 12.17
CA PHE A 465 9.29 16.39 12.72
C PHE A 465 8.05 15.77 12.09
N LEU A 466 8.16 14.49 11.77
CA LEU A 466 7.09 13.70 11.21
C LEU A 466 6.29 13.04 12.33
N ALA A 467 5.31 13.78 12.85
CA ALA A 467 4.41 13.30 13.87
C ALA A 467 3.48 12.16 13.37
N PRO A 468 2.89 11.38 14.29
CA PRO A 468 1.73 10.55 14.01
C PRO A 468 0.59 11.36 13.38
N PHE A 469 -0.32 10.67 12.69
CA PHE A 469 -1.51 11.33 12.14
C PHE A 469 -2.40 11.86 13.25
N GLU A 470 -2.99 13.03 13.01
CA GLU A 470 -4.15 13.44 13.79
C GLU A 470 -5.33 12.51 13.50
N ARG A 471 -6.30 12.45 14.43
CA ARG A 471 -7.47 11.57 14.29
C ARG A 471 -8.20 11.76 12.95
N ALA A 472 -8.43 12.99 12.53
CA ALA A 472 -9.10 13.29 11.26
C ALA A 472 -8.29 12.78 10.05
N GLU A 473 -6.96 12.96 10.06
CA GLU A 473 -6.10 12.49 8.97
C GLU A 473 -6.07 10.95 8.86
N ALA A 474 -6.04 10.28 10.02
CA ALA A 474 -6.08 8.82 10.09
C ALA A 474 -7.42 8.27 9.58
N ASP A 475 -8.53 8.91 9.95
CA ASP A 475 -9.87 8.53 9.51
C ASP A 475 -10.04 8.72 8.00
N ASP A 476 -9.55 9.82 7.44
CA ASP A 476 -9.56 10.09 5.99
C ASP A 476 -8.78 9.02 5.21
N LEU A 477 -7.59 8.65 5.69
CA LEU A 477 -6.80 7.55 5.15
C LEU A 477 -7.61 6.25 5.16
N ALA A 478 -8.16 5.89 6.32
CA ALA A 478 -8.86 4.63 6.51
C ALA A 478 -10.12 4.53 5.65
N ARG A 479 -10.90 5.61 5.57
CA ARG A 479 -12.10 5.69 4.74
C ARG A 479 -11.77 5.62 3.26
N SER A 480 -10.76 6.38 2.81
CA SER A 480 -10.38 6.41 1.40
C SER A 480 -9.84 5.06 0.92
N VAL A 481 -8.96 4.44 1.71
CA VAL A 481 -8.39 3.12 1.39
C VAL A 481 -9.46 2.03 1.50
N GLY A 482 -10.28 2.06 2.56
CA GLY A 482 -11.40 1.14 2.76
C GLY A 482 -12.40 1.15 1.61
N GLN A 483 -12.79 2.34 1.16
CA GLN A 483 -13.74 2.51 0.05
C GLN A 483 -13.23 1.87 -1.24
N LYS A 484 -11.94 2.00 -1.55
CA LYS A 484 -11.30 1.36 -2.71
C LYS A 484 -11.27 -0.18 -2.65
N MET A 485 -11.54 -0.76 -1.47
CA MET A 485 -11.68 -2.20 -1.25
C MET A 485 -13.14 -2.61 -0.98
N GLY A 486 -14.12 -1.71 -1.15
CA GLY A 486 -15.52 -1.95 -0.81
C GLY A 486 -15.79 -2.17 0.68
N ILE A 487 -14.91 -1.68 1.55
CA ILE A 487 -15.05 -1.75 3.00
C ILE A 487 -15.54 -0.40 3.53
N THR A 488 -16.62 -0.42 4.28
CA THR A 488 -17.08 0.75 5.05
C THR A 488 -16.68 0.61 6.51
N LEU A 489 -15.98 1.62 7.02
CA LEU A 489 -15.53 1.70 8.40
C LEU A 489 -16.53 2.51 9.23
N GLU A 490 -17.08 1.88 10.26
CA GLU A 490 -17.93 2.55 11.26
C GLU A 490 -17.08 3.39 12.21
N GLU A 491 -17.66 4.43 12.83
CA GLU A 491 -16.89 5.33 13.71
C GLU A 491 -16.20 4.62 14.87
N GLY A 492 -16.87 3.65 15.49
CA GLY A 492 -16.25 2.87 16.56
C GLY A 492 -15.05 2.02 16.10
N ALA A 493 -14.98 1.66 14.81
CA ALA A 493 -13.81 0.97 14.26
C ALA A 493 -12.64 1.94 14.06
N LEU A 494 -12.90 3.11 13.48
CA LEU A 494 -11.92 4.17 13.30
C LEU A 494 -11.31 4.61 14.63
N GLU A 495 -12.15 4.78 15.63
CA GLU A 495 -11.73 5.10 17.00
C GLU A 495 -10.82 4.01 17.58
N ALA A 496 -11.19 2.74 17.44
CA ALA A 496 -10.38 1.63 17.93
C ALA A 496 -9.04 1.49 17.16
N LEU A 497 -9.04 1.71 15.84
CA LEU A 497 -7.81 1.72 15.03
C LEU A 497 -6.86 2.82 15.51
N TYR A 498 -7.39 4.03 15.72
CA TYR A 498 -6.61 5.16 16.19
C TYR A 498 -6.07 4.95 17.61
N GLN A 499 -6.93 4.53 18.55
CA GLN A 499 -6.56 4.25 19.94
C GLN A 499 -5.47 3.17 20.02
N ALA A 500 -5.56 2.11 19.24
CA ALA A 500 -4.59 1.02 19.29
C ALA A 500 -3.24 1.37 18.64
N SER A 501 -3.24 2.20 17.59
CA SER A 501 -2.04 2.53 16.83
C SER A 501 -1.39 3.87 17.21
N GLY A 502 -2.06 4.70 18.02
CA GLY A 502 -1.64 6.05 18.35
C GLY A 502 -1.51 6.98 17.12
N GLY A 503 -2.20 6.67 16.02
CA GLY A 503 -2.08 7.42 14.77
C GLY A 503 -0.77 7.20 14.00
N HIS A 504 0.13 6.30 14.46
CA HIS A 504 1.37 6.03 13.74
C HIS A 504 1.07 5.35 12.40
N ALA A 505 1.44 5.99 11.29
CA ALA A 505 1.01 5.63 9.93
C ALA A 505 1.20 4.14 9.59
N PHE A 506 2.38 3.57 9.88
CA PHE A 506 2.65 2.16 9.63
C PHE A 506 1.82 1.23 10.53
N LEU A 507 1.68 1.54 11.82
CA LEU A 507 0.94 0.69 12.76
C LEU A 507 -0.55 0.73 12.48
N TYR A 508 -1.09 1.91 12.17
CA TYR A 508 -2.48 2.11 11.79
C TYR A 508 -2.82 1.29 10.55
N ARG A 509 -2.00 1.38 9.49
CA ARG A 509 -2.19 0.60 8.26
C ARG A 509 -2.03 -0.88 8.50
N HIS A 510 -1.03 -1.31 9.26
CA HIS A 510 -0.82 -2.73 9.55
C HIS A 510 -1.98 -3.33 10.35
N LEU A 511 -2.52 -2.59 11.32
CA LEU A 511 -3.70 -3.01 12.07
C LEU A 511 -4.93 -3.09 11.15
N ALA A 512 -5.17 -2.06 10.34
CA ALA A 512 -6.28 -2.06 9.39
C ALA A 512 -6.17 -3.24 8.40
N SER A 513 -4.99 -3.50 7.85
CA SER A 513 -4.67 -4.66 7.01
C SER A 513 -4.96 -5.99 7.72
N HIS A 514 -4.50 -6.13 8.96
CA HIS A 514 -4.75 -7.32 9.76
C HIS A 514 -6.26 -7.56 9.99
N VAL A 515 -7.02 -6.50 10.30
CA VAL A 515 -8.48 -6.57 10.44
C VAL A 515 -9.13 -6.94 9.11
N VAL A 516 -8.69 -6.37 7.99
CA VAL A 516 -9.19 -6.73 6.66
C VAL A 516 -9.03 -8.23 6.39
N GLY A 517 -7.92 -8.85 6.79
CA GLY A 517 -7.71 -10.30 6.67
C GLY A 517 -8.76 -11.15 7.40
N THR A 518 -9.43 -10.60 8.41
CA THR A 518 -10.47 -11.29 9.20
C THR A 518 -11.90 -11.04 8.70
N LEU A 519 -12.11 -10.04 7.85
CA LEU A 519 -13.43 -9.69 7.35
C LEU A 519 -13.86 -10.67 6.24
N PRO A 520 -15.13 -11.14 6.24
CA PRO A 520 -15.62 -12.07 5.24
C PRO A 520 -15.49 -11.50 3.83
N ALA A 521 -14.93 -12.28 2.90
CA ALA A 521 -14.66 -11.86 1.52
C ALA A 521 -15.87 -12.03 0.59
N ASP A 522 -16.83 -12.88 0.95
CA ASP A 522 -18.03 -13.19 0.18
C ASP A 522 -19.13 -12.11 0.27
N VAL A 523 -18.97 -11.15 1.19
CA VAL A 523 -19.96 -10.09 1.46
C VAL A 523 -19.72 -8.87 0.55
N PHE A 524 -20.75 -8.48 -0.20
CA PHE A 524 -20.72 -7.32 -1.12
C PHE A 524 -20.38 -5.97 -0.48
N HIS A 525 -20.67 -5.81 0.81
CA HIS A 525 -20.37 -4.59 1.54
C HIS A 525 -19.79 -4.96 2.89
N ARG A 526 -18.46 -5.05 2.90
CA ARG A 526 -17.72 -5.42 4.10
C ARG A 526 -17.80 -4.24 5.06
N LYS A 527 -18.20 -4.51 6.30
CA LYS A 527 -18.24 -3.50 7.35
C LYS A 527 -17.17 -3.80 8.38
N MET A 528 -16.30 -2.85 8.62
CA MET A 528 -15.37 -2.90 9.74
C MET A 528 -16.02 -2.21 10.92
N ARG A 529 -16.26 -2.99 11.99
CA ARG A 529 -16.83 -2.52 13.26
C ARG A 529 -15.78 -2.51 14.36
N ARG A 530 -16.07 -1.82 15.47
CA ARG A 530 -15.23 -1.84 16.67
C ARG A 530 -14.86 -3.26 17.11
N ALA A 531 -15.82 -4.18 17.11
CA ALA A 531 -15.61 -5.57 17.51
C ALA A 531 -14.60 -6.30 16.60
N ASN A 532 -14.55 -5.99 15.29
CA ASN A 532 -13.57 -6.58 14.39
C ASN A 532 -12.15 -6.13 14.74
N VAL A 533 -11.99 -4.84 15.04
CA VAL A 533 -10.68 -4.28 15.44
C VAL A 533 -10.22 -4.90 16.76
N LEU A 534 -11.09 -4.86 17.79
CA LEU A 534 -10.76 -5.39 19.12
C LEU A 534 -10.43 -6.88 19.09
N GLY A 535 -11.17 -7.68 18.31
CA GLY A 535 -10.93 -9.11 18.17
C GLY A 535 -9.61 -9.46 17.47
N ALA A 536 -9.02 -8.52 16.73
CA ALA A 536 -7.77 -8.72 16.00
C ALA A 536 -6.54 -8.14 16.72
N LEU A 537 -6.73 -7.44 17.86
CA LEU A 537 -5.63 -6.73 18.53
C LEU A 537 -4.54 -7.63 19.09
N GLU A 538 -4.91 -8.78 19.67
CA GLU A 538 -3.95 -9.69 20.30
C GLU A 538 -3.01 -10.32 19.26
N ASP A 539 -3.58 -10.91 18.20
CA ASP A 539 -2.82 -11.47 17.08
C ASP A 539 -1.99 -10.40 16.37
N TRP A 540 -2.54 -9.20 16.18
CA TRP A 540 -1.81 -8.06 15.61
C TRP A 540 -0.60 -7.67 16.47
N ARG A 541 -0.76 -7.56 17.79
CA ARG A 541 0.33 -7.23 18.74
C ARG A 541 1.49 -8.21 18.63
N LEU A 542 1.18 -9.51 18.54
CA LEU A 542 2.19 -10.54 18.34
C LEU A 542 2.91 -10.38 16.99
N ALA A 543 2.16 -10.05 15.93
CA ALA A 543 2.72 -9.87 14.58
C ALA A 543 3.66 -8.65 14.47
N ILE A 544 3.37 -7.55 15.18
CA ILE A 544 4.13 -6.29 15.12
C ILE A 544 5.20 -6.13 16.20
N ALA A 545 5.29 -7.03 17.18
CA ALA A 545 6.21 -6.91 18.32
C ALA A 545 7.68 -6.68 17.91
N GLY A 546 8.15 -7.34 16.85
CA GLY A 546 9.50 -7.14 16.33
C GLY A 546 9.73 -5.73 15.77
N ASN A 547 8.75 -5.19 15.03
CA ASN A 547 8.83 -3.82 14.49
C ASN A 547 8.75 -2.77 15.59
N MET A 548 7.96 -3.02 16.63
CA MET A 548 7.88 -2.14 17.80
C MET A 548 9.19 -2.08 18.57
N ARG A 549 9.79 -3.25 18.81
CA ARG A 549 11.10 -3.34 19.46
C ARG A 549 12.14 -2.53 18.68
N GLU A 550 12.16 -2.68 17.36
CA GLU A 550 13.06 -1.92 16.49
C GLU A 550 12.83 -0.39 16.59
N MET A 551 11.57 0.08 16.63
CA MET A 551 11.28 1.51 16.82
C MET A 551 11.75 2.05 18.18
N VAL A 552 11.65 1.25 19.24
CA VAL A 552 12.06 1.66 20.60
C VAL A 552 13.57 1.56 20.78
N ASP A 553 14.20 0.48 20.32
CA ASP A 553 15.66 0.33 20.32
C ASP A 553 16.32 1.47 19.54
N HIS A 554 15.64 1.95 18.49
CA HIS A 554 16.03 3.14 17.78
C HIS A 554 16.01 4.40 18.68
N VAL A 555 14.92 4.67 19.40
CA VAL A 555 14.88 5.82 20.33
C VAL A 555 16.01 5.69 21.36
N LYS A 556 16.20 4.51 21.94
CA LYS A 556 17.28 4.24 22.91
C LYS A 556 18.68 4.50 22.36
N ARG A 557 18.93 4.17 21.09
CA ARG A 557 20.24 4.35 20.46
C ARG A 557 20.52 5.80 20.05
N TYR A 558 19.51 6.53 19.59
CA TYR A 558 19.69 7.85 18.98
C TYR A 558 19.29 9.02 19.89
N TYR A 559 18.57 8.74 20.97
CA TYR A 559 17.96 9.71 21.89
C TYR A 559 18.00 9.17 23.34
N PRO A 560 19.20 9.06 23.95
CA PRO A 560 19.38 8.39 25.23
C PRO A 560 18.68 9.12 26.39
N ASP A 561 18.69 10.46 26.39
CA ASP A 561 18.05 11.27 27.43
C ASP A 561 16.52 11.15 27.32
N GLU A 562 15.98 11.16 26.10
CA GLU A 562 14.58 10.91 25.83
C GLU A 562 14.16 9.50 26.25
N ALA A 563 14.99 8.49 25.96
CA ALA A 563 14.73 7.12 26.38
C ALA A 563 14.68 6.99 27.91
N PHE A 564 15.58 7.67 28.62
CA PHE A 564 15.55 7.74 30.08
C PHE A 564 14.28 8.43 30.59
N LEU A 565 13.88 9.56 29.98
CA LEU A 565 12.63 10.23 30.32
C LEU A 565 11.40 9.34 30.05
N LEU A 566 11.41 8.51 29.00
CA LEU A 566 10.34 7.53 28.75
C LEU A 566 10.26 6.46 29.83
N ASP A 567 11.41 5.95 30.31
CA ASP A 567 11.46 4.99 31.40
C ASP A 567 10.95 5.63 32.71
N VAL A 568 11.33 6.89 32.99
CA VAL A 568 10.78 7.66 34.13
C VAL A 568 9.27 7.82 34.02
N LEU A 569 8.74 8.16 32.83
CA LEU A 569 7.29 8.32 32.65
C LEU A 569 6.52 7.01 32.90
N ARG A 570 7.16 5.88 32.59
CA ARG A 570 6.58 4.55 32.76
C ARG A 570 6.56 4.12 34.22
N ASP A 571 7.68 4.29 34.91
CA ASP A 571 7.90 3.71 36.23
C ASP A 571 7.49 4.68 37.35
N GLU A 572 7.71 5.99 37.15
CA GLU A 572 7.52 7.05 38.14
C GLU A 572 6.88 8.32 37.50
N PRO A 573 5.63 8.26 37.00
CA PRO A 573 4.99 9.35 36.25
C PRO A 573 4.91 10.67 37.02
N ASP A 574 4.83 10.63 38.35
CA ASP A 574 4.81 11.81 39.21
C ASP A 574 6.12 12.62 39.16
N LEU A 575 7.26 11.97 38.90
CA LEU A 575 8.58 12.62 38.79
C LEU A 575 8.86 13.18 37.39
N PHE A 576 8.21 12.62 36.36
CA PHE A 576 8.46 12.97 34.96
C PHE A 576 8.35 14.48 34.73
N ALA A 577 7.27 15.11 35.22
CA ALA A 577 7.01 16.52 34.95
C ALA A 577 8.06 17.47 35.54
N SER A 578 8.78 17.08 36.59
CA SER A 578 9.93 17.84 37.09
C SER A 578 11.16 17.62 36.23
N MET A 579 11.51 16.37 35.92
CA MET A 579 12.71 16.03 35.16
C MET A 579 12.65 16.54 33.72
N ALA A 580 11.49 16.41 33.08
CA ALA A 580 11.27 16.89 31.72
C ALA A 580 11.33 18.43 31.61
N ARG A 581 11.16 19.18 32.71
CA ARG A 581 11.38 20.64 32.71
C ARG A 581 12.86 21.00 32.70
N ASP A 582 13.69 20.17 33.30
CA ASP A 582 15.14 20.36 33.33
C ASP A 582 15.77 19.96 31.97
N GLU A 583 15.09 19.11 31.20
CA GLU A 583 15.50 18.66 29.86
C GLU A 583 14.52 19.08 28.74
N PRO A 584 14.40 20.39 28.43
CA PRO A 584 13.38 20.90 27.50
C PRO A 584 13.57 20.44 26.05
N LEU A 585 14.81 20.16 25.63
CA LEU A 585 15.10 19.62 24.29
C LEU A 585 14.58 18.19 24.16
N ALA A 586 14.92 17.32 25.12
CA ALA A 586 14.47 15.94 25.15
C ALA A 586 12.94 15.84 25.23
N LEU A 587 12.30 16.66 26.09
CA LEU A 587 10.83 16.74 26.14
C LEU A 587 10.25 17.20 24.79
N GLY A 588 10.88 18.19 24.15
CA GLY A 588 10.49 18.66 22.82
C GLY A 588 10.52 17.55 21.77
N HIS A 589 11.58 16.73 21.76
CA HIS A 589 11.70 15.57 20.86
C HIS A 589 10.62 14.53 21.13
N LEU A 590 10.38 14.19 22.41
CA LEU A 590 9.34 13.22 22.78
C LEU A 590 7.94 13.62 22.30
N LEU A 591 7.60 14.91 22.41
CA LEU A 591 6.34 15.46 21.91
C LEU A 591 6.30 15.48 20.37
N ASN A 592 7.37 15.96 19.72
CA ASN A 592 7.43 16.09 18.27
C ASN A 592 7.46 14.74 17.53
N LEU A 593 8.08 13.72 18.13
CA LEU A 593 8.10 12.34 17.63
C LEU A 593 6.78 11.60 17.94
N GLY A 594 5.89 12.19 18.73
CA GLY A 594 4.64 11.58 19.16
C GLY A 594 4.84 10.35 20.03
N LEU A 595 5.88 10.36 20.87
CA LEU A 595 6.15 9.31 21.86
C LEU A 595 5.41 9.61 23.17
N VAL A 596 5.31 10.89 23.52
CA VAL A 596 4.58 11.41 24.68
C VAL A 596 3.48 12.35 24.21
N GLN A 597 2.33 12.29 24.88
CA GLN A 597 1.23 13.25 24.71
C GLN A 597 1.03 14.07 25.98
N ARG A 598 0.52 15.29 25.82
CA ARG A 598 0.20 16.19 26.94
C ARG A 598 -1.31 16.30 27.07
N ASP A 599 -1.84 15.94 28.24
CA ASP A 599 -3.26 16.07 28.57
C ASP A 599 -3.44 16.99 29.77
N ASP A 600 -4.07 18.15 29.55
CA ASP A 600 -4.33 19.30 30.44
C ASP A 600 -3.17 19.73 31.38
N HIS A 601 -2.63 18.85 32.25
CA HIS A 601 -1.44 19.05 33.08
C HIS A 601 -0.54 17.83 33.29
N ALA A 602 -0.85 16.68 32.69
CA ALA A 602 -0.09 15.45 32.80
C ALA A 602 0.55 15.08 31.45
N PHE A 603 1.55 14.21 31.52
CA PHE A 603 2.15 13.58 30.35
C PHE A 603 1.82 12.10 30.37
N GLU A 604 1.57 11.54 29.19
CA GLU A 604 1.27 10.11 29.04
C GLU A 604 2.05 9.52 27.88
N LEU A 605 2.40 8.25 28.01
CA LEU A 605 2.93 7.47 26.91
C LEU A 605 1.85 7.27 25.85
N THR A 606 2.21 7.50 24.59
CA THR A 606 1.30 7.19 23.49
C THR A 606 1.04 5.68 23.41
N PRO A 607 -0.12 5.27 22.84
CA PRO A 607 -0.48 3.85 22.73
C PRO A 607 0.59 2.99 22.06
N VAL A 608 1.37 3.57 21.14
CA VAL A 608 2.54 2.95 20.51
C VAL A 608 3.46 2.33 21.56
N LEU A 609 3.79 3.05 22.63
CA LEU A 609 4.70 2.59 23.67
C LEU A 609 4.03 1.71 24.75
N GLN A 610 2.69 1.65 24.78
CA GLN A 610 1.91 0.81 25.70
C GLN A 610 1.71 -0.63 25.20
N LEU A 611 2.13 -0.93 23.97
CA LEU A 611 2.04 -2.27 23.37
C LEU A 611 3.23 -3.19 23.74
N GLN A 612 4.15 -2.71 24.60
CA GLN A 612 5.31 -3.47 25.09
C GLN A 612 4.96 -4.45 26.21
#